data_AF-A0A7K2BRM9-F1
#
_entry.id   AF-A0A7K2BRM9-F1
#
_cell.length_a   1.000
_cell.length_b   1.000
_cell.length_c   1.000
_cell.angle_alpha   90.00
_cell.angle_beta   90.00
_cell.angle_gamma   90.00
#
_symmetry.space_group_name_H-M   'P 1'
#
loop_
_entity.id
_entity.type
_entity.pdbx_description
1 polymer ?
#
loop_
_entity_poly.entity_id
_entity_poly.type
_entity_poly.pdbx_seq_one_letter_code
_entity_poly.pdbx_strand_id
1 'polypeptide(L)'
;MISKSEPETRRRRCSRASASRTTADVLAFFKHIDSRTPAGIDVHVILDNVSAHKSQPVREWLEHPRRERWHLHFTPTSTSWANLVECWFSILARKALKNRAFNSVVDLQHAIDAWAQHWNQDPQPLKWTKQAQPVIDKVKRARTALHHATKPATDH
;
A
#
# COMPACT_ATOMS: atom_id res chain seq x y z
N MET A 1 -17.15 25.70 7.06
CA MET A 1 -18.09 25.70 8.20
C MET A 1 -19.16 24.64 7.94
N ILE A 2 -18.90 23.39 8.35
CA ILE A 2 -19.91 22.36 8.60
C ILE A 2 -19.43 21.72 9.90
N SER A 3 -20.16 22.04 10.97
CA SER A 3 -20.02 21.40 12.28
C SER A 3 -20.84 20.13 12.25
N LYS A 4 -20.16 18.98 12.28
CA LYS A 4 -20.63 17.77 12.96
C LYS A 4 -19.41 17.12 13.58
N SER A 5 -19.39 17.11 14.90
CA SER A 5 -18.50 16.34 15.75
C SER A 5 -18.69 14.85 15.45
N GLU A 6 -17.79 14.28 14.68
CA GLU A 6 -17.69 12.83 14.46
C GLU A 6 -16.70 12.28 15.50
N PRO A 7 -17.04 11.22 16.24
CA PRO A 7 -16.19 10.74 17.33
C PRO A 7 -14.88 10.26 16.72
N GLU A 8 -13.80 10.85 17.24
CA GLU A 8 -12.41 10.59 16.93
C GLU A 8 -12.17 9.11 16.56
N THR A 9 -12.17 8.82 15.25
CA THR A 9 -11.84 7.49 14.74
C THR A 9 -10.40 7.24 15.16
N ARG A 10 -10.20 6.53 16.27
CA ARG A 10 -8.87 6.18 16.79
C ARG A 10 -8.15 5.42 15.68
N ARG A 11 -7.33 6.14 14.90
CA ARG A 11 -6.55 5.59 13.79
C ARG A 11 -5.63 4.52 14.38
N ARG A 12 -6.03 3.25 14.27
CA ARG A 12 -5.20 2.13 14.70
C ARG A 12 -4.09 1.98 13.68
N ARG A 13 -2.87 2.28 14.10
CA ARG A 13 -1.67 2.24 13.25
C ARG A 13 -0.99 0.90 13.42
N CYS A 14 -0.63 0.28 12.30
CA CYS A 14 -0.08 -1.06 12.27
C CYS A 14 1.17 -1.07 11.39
N SER A 15 2.31 -1.44 11.94
CA SER A 15 3.56 -1.62 11.21
C SER A 15 4.16 -2.97 11.55
N ARG A 16 4.72 -3.64 10.55
CA ARG A 16 5.48 -4.87 10.72
C ARG A 16 6.56 -4.89 9.65
N ALA A 17 7.79 -5.17 10.05
CA ALA A 17 8.86 -5.48 9.13
C ALA A 17 9.05 -7.00 9.02
N SER A 18 9.47 -7.46 7.85
CA SER A 18 9.88 -8.83 7.61
C SER A 18 11.17 -8.84 6.79
N ALA A 19 11.98 -9.88 6.96
CA ALA A 19 13.21 -10.09 6.19
C ALA A 19 12.93 -10.46 4.73
N SER A 20 11.70 -10.88 4.40
CA SER A 20 11.28 -11.27 3.07
C SER A 20 9.93 -10.66 2.66
N ARG A 21 9.57 -10.83 1.39
CA ARG A 21 8.32 -10.33 0.78
C ARG A 21 7.46 -11.47 0.25
N THR A 22 7.49 -12.62 0.92
CA THR A 22 6.81 -13.83 0.45
C THR A 22 5.30 -13.72 0.60
N THR A 23 4.57 -14.62 -0.06
CA THR A 23 3.12 -14.79 0.17
C THR A 23 2.79 -15.02 1.65
N ALA A 24 3.63 -15.78 2.37
CA ALA A 24 3.45 -16.04 3.79
C ALA A 24 3.56 -14.76 4.62
N ASP A 25 4.54 -13.89 4.30
CA ASP A 25 4.70 -12.59 4.96
C ASP A 25 3.47 -11.70 4.75
N VAL A 26 2.99 -11.62 3.51
CA VAL A 26 1.80 -10.83 3.15
C VAL A 26 0.58 -11.32 3.93
N LEU A 27 0.31 -12.62 3.92
CA LEU A 27 -0.83 -13.19 4.67
C LEU A 27 -0.71 -12.99 6.17
N ALA A 28 0.49 -13.16 6.74
CA ALA A 28 0.72 -12.94 8.15
C ALA A 28 0.44 -11.47 8.55
N PHE A 29 0.75 -10.53 7.67
CA PHE A 29 0.45 -9.12 7.88
C PHE A 29 -1.04 -8.81 7.71
N PHE A 30 -1.71 -9.38 6.70
CA PHE A 30 -3.16 -9.20 6.51
C PHE A 30 -3.96 -9.73 7.70
N LYS A 31 -3.63 -10.93 8.19
CA LYS A 31 -4.22 -11.49 9.42
C LYS A 31 -4.00 -10.59 10.64
N HIS A 32 -2.82 -9.98 10.73
CA HIS A 32 -2.50 -9.06 11.81
C HIS A 32 -3.35 -7.79 11.76
N ILE A 33 -3.52 -7.18 10.59
CA ILE A 33 -4.43 -6.04 10.37
C ILE A 33 -5.88 -6.43 10.71
N ASP A 34 -6.34 -7.58 10.22
CA ASP A 34 -7.72 -8.05 10.44
C ASP A 34 -8.02 -8.21 11.94
N SER A 35 -7.09 -8.83 12.68
CA SER A 35 -7.22 -9.02 14.14
C SER A 35 -7.30 -7.71 14.95
N ARG A 36 -6.80 -6.60 14.38
CA ARG A 36 -6.72 -5.29 15.03
C ARG A 36 -7.77 -4.30 14.53
N THR A 37 -8.52 -4.67 13.50
CA THR A 37 -9.51 -3.80 12.87
C THR A 37 -10.92 -4.25 13.26
N PRO A 38 -11.71 -3.43 13.98
CA PRO A 38 -13.09 -3.75 14.35
C PRO A 38 -13.93 -4.17 13.14
N ALA A 39 -14.76 -5.22 13.28
CA ALA A 39 -15.43 -5.90 12.15
C ALA A 39 -16.31 -5.00 11.26
N GLY A 40 -16.87 -3.92 11.79
CA GLY A 40 -17.76 -3.01 11.05
C GLY A 40 -17.06 -1.89 10.28
N ILE A 41 -15.76 -2.03 9.97
CA ILE A 41 -14.97 -1.03 9.26
C ILE A 41 -14.40 -1.64 7.97
N ASP A 42 -14.54 -0.94 6.86
CA ASP A 42 -13.93 -1.34 5.59
C ASP A 42 -12.41 -1.17 5.62
N VAL A 43 -11.70 -2.17 5.08
CA VAL A 43 -10.24 -2.23 5.03
C VAL A 43 -9.78 -1.98 3.60
N HIS A 44 -9.39 -0.73 3.31
CA HIS A 44 -8.83 -0.36 2.02
C HIS A 44 -7.30 -0.46 2.06
N VAL A 45 -6.73 -1.34 1.26
CA VAL A 45 -5.27 -1.56 1.18
C VAL A 45 -4.77 -1.10 -0.19
N ILE A 46 -3.88 -0.12 -0.21
CA ILE A 46 -3.21 0.35 -1.43
C ILE A 46 -1.88 -0.38 -1.53
N LEU A 47 -1.67 -1.11 -2.63
CA LEU A 47 -0.54 -2.02 -2.83
C LEU A 47 0.23 -1.69 -4.11
N ASP A 48 1.53 -1.97 -4.09
CA ASP A 48 2.35 -2.05 -5.30
C ASP A 48 1.98 -3.30 -6.13
N ASN A 49 2.59 -3.46 -7.31
CA ASN A 49 2.27 -4.57 -8.21
C ASN A 49 3.09 -5.85 -7.95
N VAL A 50 3.56 -6.08 -6.71
CA VAL A 50 4.29 -7.31 -6.37
C VAL A 50 3.38 -8.55 -6.45
N SER A 51 3.88 -9.62 -7.09
CA SER A 51 3.12 -10.85 -7.36
C SER A 51 2.59 -11.55 -6.11
N ALA A 52 3.30 -11.45 -4.98
CA ALA A 52 2.90 -12.02 -3.70
C ALA A 52 1.49 -11.56 -3.26
N HIS A 53 1.12 -10.31 -3.53
CA HIS A 53 -0.20 -9.75 -3.22
C HIS A 53 -1.35 -10.37 -4.03
N LYS A 54 -1.04 -11.00 -5.16
CA LYS A 54 -2.01 -11.60 -6.08
C LYS A 54 -1.94 -13.13 -6.07
N SER A 55 -1.18 -13.71 -5.16
CA SER A 55 -1.02 -15.16 -5.05
C SER A 55 -2.33 -15.85 -4.66
N GLN A 56 -2.47 -17.11 -5.06
CA GLN A 56 -3.66 -17.92 -4.74
C GLN A 56 -4.00 -17.95 -3.24
N PRO A 57 -3.04 -18.16 -2.32
CA PRO A 57 -3.34 -18.14 -0.88
C PRO A 57 -3.90 -16.80 -0.37
N VAL A 58 -3.48 -15.68 -0.97
CA VAL A 58 -4.06 -14.36 -0.63
C VAL A 58 -5.49 -14.26 -1.12
N ARG A 59 -5.80 -14.74 -2.33
CA ARG A 59 -7.16 -14.74 -2.88
C ARG A 59 -8.09 -15.61 -2.05
N GLU A 60 -7.70 -16.85 -1.78
CA GLU A 60 -8.48 -17.79 -0.95
C GLU A 60 -8.77 -17.23 0.45
N TRP A 61 -7.80 -16.54 1.06
CA TRP A 61 -8.02 -15.90 2.36
C TRP A 61 -9.06 -14.76 2.29
N LEU A 62 -9.08 -13.99 1.19
CA LEU A 62 -10.02 -12.89 0.97
C LEU A 62 -11.44 -13.36 0.58
N GLU A 63 -11.60 -14.56 0.03
CA GLU A 63 -12.91 -15.10 -0.40
C GLU A 63 -13.88 -15.41 0.74
N HIS A 64 -13.38 -15.55 1.96
CA HIS A 64 -14.24 -15.88 3.09
C HIS A 64 -15.15 -14.69 3.47
N PRO A 65 -16.46 -14.89 3.77
CA PRO A 65 -17.45 -13.81 3.93
C PRO A 65 -17.06 -12.69 4.90
N ARG A 66 -16.43 -13.03 6.04
CA ARG A 66 -15.88 -12.04 6.99
C ARG A 66 -14.87 -11.04 6.39
N ARG A 67 -14.35 -11.30 5.19
CA ARG A 67 -13.36 -10.48 4.47
C ARG A 67 -13.98 -9.73 3.29
N GLU A 68 -15.30 -9.74 3.11
CA GLU A 68 -15.99 -8.89 2.11
C GLU A 68 -15.68 -7.40 2.25
N ARG A 69 -15.38 -6.96 3.48
CA ARG A 69 -14.96 -5.59 3.82
C ARG A 69 -13.54 -5.22 3.34
N TRP A 70 -12.77 -6.16 2.81
CA TRP A 70 -11.39 -5.92 2.35
C TRP A 70 -11.38 -5.51 0.88
N HIS A 71 -10.76 -4.37 0.60
CA HIS A 71 -10.64 -3.81 -0.75
C HIS A 71 -9.17 -3.56 -1.09
N LEU A 72 -8.63 -4.35 -2.01
CA LEU A 72 -7.25 -4.20 -2.50
C LEU A 72 -7.22 -3.30 -3.72
N HIS A 73 -6.44 -2.22 -3.63
CA HIS A 73 -6.23 -1.23 -4.68
C HIS A 73 -4.78 -1.32 -5.17
N PHE A 74 -4.58 -1.76 -6.41
CA PHE A 74 -3.24 -1.87 -6.98
C PHE A 74 -2.86 -0.59 -7.72
N THR A 75 -1.71 -0.01 -7.37
CA THR A 75 -1.18 1.11 -8.15
C THR A 75 -0.81 0.65 -9.55
N PRO A 76 -1.18 1.38 -10.63
CA PRO A 76 -0.79 1.01 -11.98
C PRO A 76 0.73 0.95 -12.13
N THR A 77 1.21 0.10 -13.03
CA THR A 77 2.63 0.02 -13.38
C THR A 77 3.17 1.41 -13.75
N SER A 78 4.38 1.72 -13.31
CA SER A 78 5.05 3.01 -13.55
C SER A 78 4.36 4.23 -12.91
N THR A 79 3.59 4.02 -11.84
CA THR A 79 2.90 5.08 -11.07
C THR A 79 3.41 5.15 -9.62
N SER A 80 4.72 5.24 -9.42
CA SER A 80 5.35 5.31 -8.08
C SER A 80 4.84 6.48 -7.23
N TRP A 81 4.47 7.61 -7.87
CA TRP A 81 3.90 8.77 -7.17
C TRP A 81 2.57 8.47 -6.47
N ALA A 82 1.81 7.46 -6.92
CA ALA A 82 0.55 7.08 -6.29
C ALA A 82 0.78 6.18 -5.06
N ASN A 83 1.95 5.56 -4.97
CA ASN A 83 2.30 4.66 -3.87
C ASN A 83 2.86 5.44 -2.67
N LEU A 84 1.98 5.95 -1.80
CA LEU A 84 2.40 6.75 -0.64
C LEU A 84 3.35 6.02 0.31
N VAL A 85 3.34 4.69 0.36
CA VAL A 85 4.27 3.94 1.21
C VAL A 85 5.73 4.16 0.76
N GLU A 86 5.99 4.35 -0.53
CA GLU A 86 7.33 4.68 -1.05
C GLU A 86 7.77 6.08 -0.61
N CYS A 87 6.84 7.03 -0.53
CA CYS A 87 7.11 8.35 0.05
C CYS A 87 7.45 8.24 1.53
N TRP A 88 6.73 7.41 2.29
CA TRP A 88 7.04 7.14 3.69
C TRP A 88 8.43 6.52 3.85
N PHE A 89 8.78 5.50 3.07
CA PHE A 89 10.12 4.91 3.07
C PHE A 89 11.21 5.92 2.72
N SER A 90 10.95 6.83 1.77
CA SER A 90 11.87 7.90 1.41
C SER A 90 12.11 8.89 2.57
N ILE A 91 11.11 9.10 3.42
CA ILE A 91 11.22 9.93 4.63
C ILE A 91 12.01 9.18 5.71
N LEU A 92 11.67 7.90 5.97
CA LEU A 92 12.42 7.03 6.88
C LEU A 92 13.90 6.99 6.49
N ALA A 93 14.21 6.75 5.22
CA ALA A 93 15.57 6.67 4.72
C ALA A 93 16.34 7.98 4.99
N ARG A 94 15.75 9.15 4.67
CA ARG A 94 16.41 10.45 4.90
C ARG A 94 16.56 10.82 6.37
N LYS A 95 15.54 10.56 7.19
CA LYS A 95 15.47 11.10 8.56
C LYS A 95 16.04 10.14 9.61
N ALA A 96 15.90 8.83 9.41
CA ALA A 96 16.30 7.84 10.39
C ALA A 96 17.55 7.05 9.98
N LEU A 97 17.71 6.75 8.69
CA LEU A 97 18.75 5.82 8.23
C LEU A 97 19.97 6.51 7.61
N LYS A 98 19.79 7.66 6.95
CA LYS A 98 20.88 8.39 6.29
C LYS A 98 21.96 8.76 7.31
N ASN A 99 23.21 8.51 6.94
CA ASN A 99 24.41 8.74 7.75
C ASN A 99 24.47 7.93 9.06
N ARG A 100 23.72 6.84 9.19
CA ARG A 100 23.88 5.86 10.28
C ARG A 100 24.53 4.58 9.77
N ALA A 101 25.48 4.06 10.54
CA ALA A 101 26.00 2.72 10.37
C ALA A 101 25.29 1.79 11.38
N PHE A 102 25.01 0.56 10.96
CA PHE A 102 24.42 -0.48 11.80
C PHE A 102 25.37 -1.67 11.83
N ASN A 103 25.59 -2.22 13.02
CA ASN A 103 26.52 -3.34 13.22
C ASN A 103 25.85 -4.70 12.95
N SER A 104 24.52 -4.73 12.84
CA SER A 104 23.74 -5.93 12.53
C SER A 104 22.40 -5.59 11.86
N VAL A 105 21.79 -6.59 11.23
CA VAL A 105 20.40 -6.48 10.71
C VAL A 105 19.40 -6.25 11.84
N VAL A 106 19.67 -6.79 13.03
CA VAL A 106 18.82 -6.59 14.22
C VAL A 106 18.82 -5.12 14.65
N ASP A 107 19.98 -4.47 14.63
CA ASP A 107 20.08 -3.04 14.96
C ASP A 107 19.33 -2.16 13.96
N LEU A 108 19.43 -2.51 12.67
CA LEU A 108 18.65 -1.84 11.63
C LEU A 108 17.15 -2.03 11.85
N GLN A 109 16.71 -3.24 12.18
CA GLN A 109 15.32 -3.57 12.44
C GLN A 109 14.78 -2.76 13.63
N HIS A 110 15.51 -2.72 14.75
CA HIS A 110 15.14 -1.92 15.90
C HIS A 110 15.07 -0.42 15.58
N ALA A 111 15.98 0.11 14.78
CA ALA A 111 15.94 1.51 14.37
C ALA A 111 14.72 1.85 13.50
N ILE A 112 14.35 0.94 12.57
CA ILE A 112 13.14 1.08 11.75
C ILE A 112 11.89 1.01 12.64
N ASP A 113 11.82 0.06 13.57
CA ASP A 113 10.67 -0.09 14.46
C ASP A 113 10.52 1.10 15.41
N ALA A 114 11.62 1.58 16.00
CA ALA A 114 11.62 2.77 16.85
C ALA A 114 11.16 4.01 16.06
N TRP A 115 11.64 4.19 14.83
CA TRP A 115 11.18 5.27 13.95
C TRP A 115 9.69 5.14 13.62
N ALA A 116 9.23 3.95 13.26
CA ALA A 116 7.83 3.71 12.92
C ALA A 116 6.92 3.98 14.13
N GLN A 117 7.31 3.54 15.33
CA GLN A 117 6.58 3.82 16.57
C GLN A 117 6.53 5.32 16.86
N HIS A 118 7.66 6.03 16.72
CA HIS A 118 7.72 7.48 16.90
C HIS A 118 6.84 8.23 15.88
N TRP A 119 6.94 7.89 14.60
CA TRP A 119 6.08 8.42 13.54
C TRP A 119 4.60 8.15 13.84
N ASN A 120 4.29 6.99 14.39
CA ASN A 120 2.94 6.62 14.79
C ASN A 120 2.46 7.35 16.06
N GLN A 121 3.23 8.20 16.73
CA GLN A 121 2.69 9.05 17.80
C GLN A 121 2.07 10.32 17.23
N ASP A 122 2.78 11.00 16.33
CA ASP A 122 2.31 12.19 15.61
C ASP A 122 2.51 11.99 14.09
N PRO A 123 1.60 11.26 13.42
CA PRO A 123 1.79 10.94 12.02
C PRO A 123 1.52 12.17 11.16
N GLN A 124 2.50 12.54 10.34
CA GLN A 124 2.30 13.55 9.30
C GLN A 124 1.57 12.90 8.11
N PRO A 125 0.31 13.27 7.80
CA PRO A 125 -0.44 12.62 6.73
C PRO A 125 0.23 12.88 5.39
N LEU A 126 0.54 11.81 4.66
CA LEU A 126 1.01 11.92 3.29
C LEU A 126 -0.17 12.33 2.40
N LYS A 127 0.05 13.36 1.57
CA LYS A 127 -0.95 13.90 0.67
C LYS A 127 -0.56 13.59 -0.77
N TRP A 128 -1.49 13.06 -1.54
CA TRP A 128 -1.34 13.00 -3.00
C TRP A 128 -1.33 14.43 -3.54
N THR A 129 -0.24 14.79 -4.22
CA THR A 129 -0.07 16.13 -4.81
C THR A 129 -0.47 16.18 -6.28
N LYS A 130 -0.50 15.04 -6.97
CA LYS A 130 -0.90 14.94 -8.37
C LYS A 130 -2.36 14.52 -8.47
N GLN A 131 -3.09 15.18 -9.38
CA GLN A 131 -4.44 14.79 -9.76
C GLN A 131 -4.42 13.45 -10.50
N ALA A 132 -5.40 12.58 -10.23
CA ALA A 132 -5.50 11.28 -10.89
C ALA A 132 -5.96 11.38 -12.35
N GLN A 133 -6.83 12.35 -12.67
CA GLN A 133 -7.49 12.47 -13.96
C GLN A 133 -6.53 12.52 -15.16
N PRO A 134 -5.46 13.34 -15.16
CA PRO A 134 -4.53 13.39 -16.29
C PRO A 134 -3.83 12.05 -16.56
N VAL A 135 -3.58 11.26 -15.51
CA VAL A 135 -2.98 9.92 -15.64
C VAL A 135 -4.00 8.92 -16.19
N ILE A 136 -5.24 8.97 -15.70
CA ILE A 136 -6.34 8.16 -16.23
C ILE A 136 -6.53 8.43 -17.73
N ASP A 137 -6.54 9.68 -18.14
CA ASP A 137 -6.70 10.07 -19.54
C ASP A 137 -5.53 9.61 -20.40
N LYS A 138 -4.29 9.71 -19.87
CA LYS A 138 -3.09 9.18 -20.54
C LYS A 138 -3.18 7.66 -20.74
N VAL A 139 -3.59 6.92 -19.72
CA VAL A 139 -3.75 5.46 -19.80
C VAL A 139 -4.85 5.08 -20.79
N LYS A 140 -5.99 5.79 -20.79
CA LYS A 140 -7.06 5.60 -21.78
C LYS A 140 -6.55 5.79 -23.20
N ARG A 141 -5.83 6.89 -23.48
CA ARG A 141 -5.24 7.16 -24.80
C ARG A 141 -4.26 6.07 -25.23
N ALA A 142 -3.37 5.63 -24.34
CA ALA A 142 -2.40 4.58 -24.63
C ALA A 142 -3.09 3.25 -24.95
N ARG A 143 -4.14 2.88 -24.19
CA ARG A 143 -4.93 1.68 -24.44
C ARG A 143 -5.64 1.74 -25.80
N THR A 144 -6.22 2.88 -26.17
CA THR A 144 -6.84 3.08 -27.49
C THR A 144 -5.80 2.91 -28.62
N ALA A 145 -4.63 3.55 -28.51
CA ALA A 145 -3.56 3.41 -29.49
C ALA A 145 -3.07 1.97 -29.65
N LEU A 146 -2.90 1.23 -28.54
CA LEU A 146 -2.53 -0.18 -28.55
C LEU A 146 -3.60 -1.03 -29.26
N HIS A 147 -4.89 -0.81 -28.98
CA HIS A 147 -5.98 -1.50 -29.67
C HIS A 147 -5.98 -1.25 -31.17
N HIS A 148 -5.68 -0.03 -31.61
CA HIS A 148 -5.55 0.28 -33.05
C HIS A 148 -4.34 -0.39 -33.69
N ALA A 149 -3.21 -0.46 -32.98
CA ALA A 149 -1.98 -1.09 -33.47
C ALA A 149 -2.03 -2.63 -33.50
N THR A 150 -2.95 -3.25 -32.74
CA THR A 150 -3.04 -4.72 -32.59
C THR A 150 -4.22 -5.33 -33.36
N LYS A 151 -5.03 -4.55 -34.07
CA LYS A 151 -5.98 -5.11 -35.04
C LYS A 151 -5.16 -5.78 -36.17
N PRO A 152 -5.33 -7.08 -36.45
CA PRO A 152 -4.64 -7.71 -37.56
C PRO A 152 -5.15 -7.09 -38.87
N ALA A 153 -4.23 -6.62 -39.70
CA ALA A 153 -4.52 -6.22 -41.07
C ALA A 153 -4.51 -7.48 -41.94
N THR A 154 -5.52 -8.35 -41.86
CA THR A 154 -5.87 -9.30 -42.94
C THR A 154 -7.23 -9.94 -42.70
N ASP A 155 -8.26 -9.44 -43.39
CA ASP A 155 -9.39 -10.25 -43.88
C ASP A 155 -9.12 -10.45 -45.38
N HIS A 156 -8.77 -11.67 -45.79
CA HIS A 156 -8.82 -12.17 -47.16
C HIS A 156 -9.20 -13.65 -47.13
#